data_AF-A0A442JW08-F1
#
_entry.id   AF-A0A442JW08-F1
#
_cell.length_a   1.000
_cell.length_b   1.000
_cell.length_c   1.000
_cell.angle_alpha   90.00
_cell.angle_beta   90.00
_cell.angle_gamma   90.00
#
_symmetry.space_group_name_H-M   'P 1'
#
loop_
_entity.id
_entity.type
_entity.pdbx_description
1 polymer ?
#
loop_
_entity_poly.entity_id
_entity_poly.type
_entity_poly.pdbx_seq_one_letter_code
_entity_poly.pdbx_strand_id
1 'polypeptide(L)' 'MKARDPQALPTETTPEGEQTLIPGVRPVTTRDRLCLLTDAPMRPRKAQKPLDIGLFDDCTRNQLDLF' A
#
# COMPACT_ATOMS: atom_id res chain seq x y z
N MET A 1 -36.56 -18.81 -2.53
CA MET A 1 -35.21 -18.24 -2.75
C MET A 1 -34.84 -18.51 -4.20
N LYS A 2 -34.65 -17.48 -5.04
CA LYS A 2 -34.26 -17.67 -6.45
C LYS A 2 -32.84 -18.24 -6.52
N ALA A 3 -32.65 -19.26 -7.35
CA ALA A 3 -31.32 -19.81 -7.63
C ALA A 3 -30.44 -18.74 -8.30
N ARG A 4 -29.17 -18.67 -7.89
CA ARG A 4 -28.18 -17.74 -8.45
C ARG A 4 -27.82 -18.22 -9.86
N ASP A 5 -27.88 -17.33 -10.84
CA ASP A 5 -27.58 -17.64 -12.24
C ASP A 5 -26.10 -18.08 -12.36
N PRO A 6 -25.79 -19.29 -12.86
CA PRO A 6 -24.42 -19.82 -12.91
C PRO A 6 -23.46 -19.00 -13.78
N GLN A 7 -23.98 -18.11 -14.64
CA GLN A 7 -23.19 -17.21 -15.49
C GLN A 7 -23.04 -15.80 -14.89
N ALA A 8 -23.65 -15.49 -13.75
CA ALA A 8 -23.54 -14.16 -13.16
C ALA A 8 -22.14 -13.94 -12.57
N LEU A 9 -21.45 -12.94 -13.12
CA LEU A 9 -20.17 -12.50 -12.58
C LEU A 9 -20.36 -11.90 -11.19
N PRO A 10 -19.46 -12.19 -10.23
CA PRO A 10 -19.57 -11.61 -8.89
C PRO A 10 -19.29 -10.11 -8.95
N THR A 11 -20.03 -9.33 -8.16
CA THR A 11 -19.93 -7.86 -8.13
C THR A 11 -19.50 -7.37 -6.74
N GLU A 12 -18.94 -6.17 -6.69
CA GLU A 12 -18.62 -5.46 -5.46
C GLU A 12 -19.02 -3.97 -5.54
N THR A 13 -19.45 -3.42 -4.41
CA THR A 13 -19.73 -1.99 -4.29
C THR A 13 -18.42 -1.21 -4.12
N THR A 14 -18.20 -0.24 -4.98
CA THR A 14 -17.05 0.68 -4.96
C THR A 14 -17.52 2.13 -4.85
N PRO A 15 -16.63 3.10 -4.56
CA PRO A 15 -16.97 4.53 -4.62
C PRO A 15 -17.55 4.97 -5.98
N GLU A 16 -17.20 4.26 -7.05
CA GLU A 16 -17.68 4.50 -8.42
C GLU A 16 -19.00 3.77 -8.74
N GLY A 17 -19.51 2.93 -7.84
CA GLY A 17 -20.75 2.16 -7.98
C GLY A 17 -20.56 0.64 -7.90
N GLU A 18 -21.58 -0.12 -8.35
CA GLU A 18 -21.47 -1.58 -8.47
C GLU A 18 -20.54 -1.94 -9.63
N GLN A 19 -19.45 -2.64 -9.32
CA GLN A 19 -18.48 -3.09 -10.30
C GLN A 19 -18.42 -4.62 -10.35
N THR A 20 -18.13 -5.15 -11.53
CA THR A 20 -17.99 -6.58 -11.75
C THR A 20 -16.54 -7.01 -11.53
N LEU A 21 -16.33 -8.10 -10.81
CA LEU A 21 -15.00 -8.68 -10.63
C LEU A 21 -14.52 -9.34 -11.92
N ILE A 22 -13.23 -9.15 -12.22
CA ILE A 22 -12.59 -9.77 -13.37
C ILE A 22 -12.50 -11.29 -13.14
N PRO A 23 -12.98 -12.12 -14.09
CA PRO A 23 -12.87 -13.58 -13.99
C PRO A 23 -11.41 -14.03 -13.79
N GLY A 24 -11.21 -14.96 -12.86
CA GLY A 24 -9.87 -15.50 -12.54
C GLY A 24 -9.02 -14.60 -11.64
N VAL A 25 -9.47 -13.37 -11.33
CA VAL A 25 -8.78 -12.46 -10.41
C VAL A 25 -9.44 -12.53 -9.04
N ARG A 26 -8.66 -12.89 -8.01
CA ARG A 26 -9.14 -12.88 -6.63
C ARG A 26 -9.17 -11.45 -6.10
N PRO A 27 -10.29 -10.96 -5.54
CA PRO A 27 -10.35 -9.65 -4.90
C PRO A 27 -9.40 -9.54 -3.71
N VAL A 28 -8.84 -8.35 -3.51
CA VAL A 28 -8.00 -8.04 -2.35
C VAL A 28 -8.90 -7.69 -1.17
N THR A 29 -8.94 -8.57 -0.17
CA THR A 29 -9.78 -8.38 1.02
C THR A 29 -9.10 -7.46 2.04
N THR A 30 -9.88 -6.96 3.00
CA THR A 30 -9.33 -6.24 4.17
C THR A 30 -8.31 -7.08 4.93
N ARG A 31 -8.54 -8.40 5.05
CA ARG A 31 -7.58 -9.32 5.66
C ARG A 31 -6.25 -9.34 4.90
N ASP A 32 -6.30 -9.45 3.57
CA ASP A 32 -5.08 -9.44 2.73
C ASP A 32 -4.29 -8.14 2.95
N ARG A 33 -4.98 -6.99 2.99
CA ARG A 33 -4.36 -5.68 3.25
C ARG A 33 -3.69 -5.61 4.62
N LEU A 34 -4.34 -6.15 5.66
CA LEU A 34 -3.80 -6.16 7.03
C LEU A 34 -2.61 -7.11 7.19
N CYS A 35 -2.64 -8.29 6.56
CA CYS A 35 -1.50 -9.20 6.54
C CYS A 35 -0.30 -8.52 5.90
N LEU A 36 -0.48 -7.86 4.75
CA LEU A 36 0.59 -7.12 4.08
C LEU A 36 1.17 -6.00 4.95
N LEU A 37 0.36 -5.31 5.74
CA LEU A 37 0.85 -4.28 6.67
C LEU A 37 1.62 -4.86 7.87
N THR A 38 1.30 -6.09 8.28
CA THR A 38 1.98 -6.78 9.38
C THR A 38 3.38 -7.21 8.97
N ASP A 39 3.54 -7.65 7.72
CA ASP A 39 4.83 -8.07 7.16
C ASP A 39 5.68 -6.89 6.67
N ALA A 40 5.08 -5.70 6.52
CA ALA A 40 5.78 -4.51 6.06
C ALA A 40 6.72 -3.94 7.13
N PRO A 41 7.85 -3.31 6.74
CA PRO A 41 8.68 -2.56 7.66
C PRO A 41 7.89 -1.48 8.40
N MET A 42 8.26 -1.19 9.65
CA MET A 42 7.64 -0.12 10.42
C MET A 42 7.77 1.21 9.68
N ARG A 43 6.63 1.83 9.39
CA ARG A 43 6.59 3.15 8.78
C ARG A 43 7.02 4.23 9.78
N PRO A 44 7.76 5.27 9.34
CA PRO A 44 8.15 6.34 10.22
C PRO A 44 6.91 7.12 10.71
N ARG A 45 6.88 7.46 12.01
CA ARG A 45 5.76 8.19 12.62
C ARG A 45 5.73 9.68 12.25
N LYS A 46 6.81 10.19 11.69
CA LYS A 46 7.00 11.58 11.25
C LYS A 46 7.79 11.56 9.94
N ALA A 47 7.67 12.60 9.13
CA ALA A 47 8.52 12.76 7.96
C ALA A 47 10.00 12.66 8.38
N GLN A 48 10.72 11.69 7.84
CA GLN A 48 12.16 11.59 8.03
C GLN A 48 12.83 12.57 7.09
N LYS A 49 13.67 13.46 7.63
CA LYS A 49 14.54 14.27 6.79
C LYS A 49 15.50 13.31 6.08
N PRO A 50 15.69 13.46 4.76
CA PRO A 50 16.74 12.72 4.07
C PRO A 50 18.08 12.97 4.76
N LEU A 51 18.94 11.95 4.78
CA LEU A 51 20.28 12.06 5.34
C LEU A 51 21.19 12.77 4.32
N ASP A 52 20.88 14.03 4.03
CA ASP A 52 21.65 14.89 3.12
C ASP A 52 22.86 15.49 3.85
N ILE A 53 23.50 14.68 4.70
CA ILE A 53 24.65 15.11 5.49
C ILE A 53 25.90 14.51 4.84
N GLY A 54 26.71 15.37 4.22
CA GLY A 54 28.06 15.04 3.80
C GLY A 54 28.25 14.21 2.53
N LEU A 55 27.24 14.02 1.66
CA LEU A 55 27.41 13.21 0.44
C LEU A 55 27.52 13.98 -0.88
N PHE A 56 27.07 15.23 -0.99
CA PHE A 56 27.33 16.12 -2.15
C PHE A 56 27.30 17.60 -1.73
N ASP A 57 27.92 18.47 -2.52
CA ASP A 57 28.48 19.78 -2.14
C ASP A 57 27.57 20.75 -1.36
N ASP A 58 26.25 20.65 -1.49
CA ASP A 58 25.27 21.58 -0.90
C ASP A 58 25.22 21.56 0.65
N CYS A 59 25.67 20.48 1.29
CA CYS A 59 25.64 20.31 2.76
C CYS A 59 27.01 19.99 3.39
N THR A 60 28.10 20.30 2.68
CA THR A 60 29.50 20.04 3.10
C THR A 60 29.89 20.62 4.46
N ARG A 61 29.22 21.68 4.92
CA ARG A 61 29.52 22.32 6.21
C ARG A 61 28.80 21.69 7.41
N ASN A 62 27.93 20.71 7.21
CA ASN A 62 27.20 20.03 8.28
C ASN A 62 27.76 18.62 8.56
N GLN A 63 29.03 18.37 8.23
CA GLN A 63 29.69 17.10 8.48
C GLN A 63 29.67 16.79 9.99
N LEU A 64 29.11 15.62 10.35
CA LEU A 64 29.13 15.13 11.72
C LEU A 64 30.56 14.68 12.05
N ASP A 65 31.08 15.11 13.19
CA ASP A 65 32.38 14.66 13.67
C ASP A 65 32.25 13.19 14.10
N LEU A 66 32.95 12.30 13.42
CA LEU A 66 33.09 10.92 13.84
C LEU A 66 34.35 10.86 14.71
N PHE A 67 34.13 10.81 16.03
CA PHE A 67 35.08 10.65 17.15
C PHE A 67 35.53 11.94 17.84
#